data_AF-A0A4S4KR25-F1
#
_entry.id   AF-A0A4S4KR25-F1
#
_cell.length_a   1.000
_cell.length_b   1.000
_cell.length_c   1.000
_cell.angle_alpha   90.00
_cell.angle_beta   90.00
_cell.angle_gamma   90.00
#
_symmetry.space_group_name_H-M   'P 1'
#
loop_
_entity.id
_entity.type
_entity.pdbx_description
1 polymer ?
#
loop_
_entity_poly.entity_id
_entity_poly.type
_entity_poly.pdbx_seq_one_letter_code
_entity_poly.pdbx_strand_id
1 'polypeptide(L)'
;MSFGEWTIDEVTRKVCVKGKARFKWVEGAGEGQWWDEQFLYMLDFDDEAKVTDYQVWADSGAAFLARKGQLNAKKDEFENTTRNA
;
A
#
# COMPACT_ATOMS: atom_id res chain seq x y z
N MET A 1 -5.86 9.75 1.45
CA MET A 1 -4.94 8.95 2.29
C MET A 1 -5.16 9.36 3.73
N SER A 2 -5.15 8.40 4.66
CA SER A 2 -5.32 8.63 6.09
C SER A 2 -4.43 7.68 6.88
N PHE A 3 -3.96 8.12 8.05
CA PHE A 3 -3.15 7.34 8.97
C PHE A 3 -3.92 7.04 10.25
N GLY A 4 -3.68 5.86 10.82
CA GLY A 4 -4.16 5.48 12.14
C GLY A 4 -3.22 5.94 13.25
N GLU A 5 -3.30 5.28 14.40
CA GLU A 5 -2.33 5.45 15.48
C GLU A 5 -0.94 4.98 15.05
N TRP A 6 0.08 5.67 15.55
CA TRP A 6 1.48 5.31 15.35
C TRP A 6 2.03 4.65 16.62
N THR A 7 2.95 3.71 16.43
CA THR A 7 3.71 3.06 17.50
C THR A 7 5.15 3.58 17.45
N ILE A 8 5.70 3.91 18.61
CA ILE A 8 7.06 4.43 18.76
C ILE A 8 7.90 3.39 19.52
N ASP A 9 9.08 3.07 19.00
CA ASP A 9 10.15 2.43 19.74
C ASP A 9 11.27 3.45 19.93
N GLU A 10 11.41 3.98 21.15
CA GLU A 10 12.41 4.99 21.48
C GLU A 10 13.82 4.40 21.61
N VAL A 11 13.93 3.10 21.92
CA VAL A 11 15.22 2.42 22.11
C VAL A 11 15.90 2.23 20.76
N THR A 12 15.14 1.79 19.76
CA THR A 12 15.65 1.59 18.39
C THR A 12 15.36 2.77 17.46
N ARG A 13 14.69 3.82 17.97
CA ARG A 13 14.30 5.05 17.27
C ARG A 13 13.50 4.78 16.00
N LYS A 14 12.41 4.04 16.17
CA LYS A 14 11.52 3.66 15.06
C LYS A 14 10.13 4.19 15.28
N VAL A 15 9.49 4.60 14.20
CA VAL A 15 8.07 4.93 14.16
C VAL A 15 7.39 4.03 13.13
N CYS A 16 6.31 3.39 13.54
CA CYS A 16 5.50 2.56 12.68
C CYS A 16 4.07 3.12 12.62
N VAL A 17 3.49 3.23 11.44
CA VAL A 17 2.11 3.72 11.28
C VAL A 17 1.38 2.99 10.17
N LYS A 18 0.13 2.60 10.46
CA LYS A 18 -0.76 2.00 9.47
C LYS A 18 -1.45 3.09 8.67
N GLY A 19 -1.32 3.02 7.35
CA GLY A 19 -1.99 3.88 6.39
C GLY A 19 -3.14 3.19 5.67
N LYS A 20 -4.08 4.00 5.18
CA LYS A 20 -5.10 3.60 4.21
C LYS A 20 -5.14 4.63 3.09
N ALA A 21 -5.18 4.17 1.85
CA ALA A 21 -5.32 5.05 0.69
C ALA A 21 -6.05 4.36 -0.46
N ARG A 22 -6.52 5.17 -1.40
CA ARG A 22 -7.01 4.72 -2.69
C ARG A 22 -6.05 5.24 -3.75
N PHE A 23 -5.43 4.33 -4.50
CA PHE A 23 -4.44 4.65 -5.51
C PHE A 23 -5.01 4.49 -6.92
N LYS A 24 -4.54 5.33 -7.84
CA LYS A 24 -4.82 5.27 -9.28
C LYS A 24 -3.55 4.92 -10.02
N TRP A 25 -3.62 4.00 -10.97
CA TRP A 25 -2.59 3.90 -12.00
C TRP A 25 -2.86 4.94 -13.10
N VAL A 26 -1.87 5.78 -13.39
CA VAL A 26 -2.08 7.03 -14.16
C VAL A 26 -1.56 6.99 -15.60
N GLU A 27 -0.99 5.87 -16.05
CA GLU A 27 -0.30 5.81 -17.34
C GLU A 27 -0.40 4.43 -18.02
N GLY A 28 -0.24 4.42 -19.35
CA GLY A 28 -0.15 3.21 -20.15
C GLY A 28 -1.44 2.39 -20.16
N ALA A 29 -1.32 1.08 -20.42
CA ALA A 29 -2.46 0.16 -20.49
C ALA A 29 -3.25 0.04 -19.18
N GLY A 30 -2.63 0.44 -18.07
CA GLY A 30 -3.24 0.44 -16.74
C GLY A 30 -3.98 1.71 -16.37
N GLU A 31 -3.92 2.76 -17.21
CA GLU A 31 -4.46 4.07 -16.85
C GLU A 31 -5.94 3.98 -16.43
N GLY A 32 -6.25 4.56 -15.28
CA GLY A 32 -7.61 4.56 -14.76
C GLY A 32 -7.97 3.39 -13.85
N GLN A 33 -7.08 2.40 -13.65
CA GLN A 33 -7.32 1.34 -12.68
C GLN A 33 -7.05 1.83 -11.26
N TRP A 34 -7.92 1.43 -10.32
CA TRP A 34 -7.88 1.86 -8.93
C TRP A 34 -7.87 0.68 -7.97
N TRP A 35 -7.20 0.86 -6.83
CA TRP A 35 -7.30 -0.05 -5.70
C TRP A 35 -7.31 0.71 -4.39
N ASP A 36 -8.03 0.15 -3.42
CA ASP A 36 -7.94 0.54 -2.02
C ASP A 36 -6.88 -0.32 -1.36
N GLU A 37 -6.02 0.31 -0.57
CA GLU A 37 -4.87 -0.33 0.03
C GLU A 37 -4.75 0.05 1.50
N GLN A 38 -4.40 -0.94 2.31
CA GLN A 38 -3.80 -0.71 3.63
C GLN A 38 -2.31 -0.99 3.53
N PHE A 39 -1.50 -0.05 4.01
CA PHE A 39 -0.05 -0.17 3.98
C PHE A 39 0.53 0.18 5.35
N LEU A 40 1.80 -0.16 5.56
CA LEU A 40 2.55 0.14 6.78
C LEU A 40 3.78 0.96 6.41
N TYR A 41 3.97 2.11 7.05
CA TYR A 41 5.27 2.77 7.06
C TYR A 41 6.03 2.38 8.32
N MET A 42 7.31 2.06 8.14
CA MET A 42 8.27 1.92 9.23
C MET A 42 9.47 2.80 8.92
N LEU A 43 9.71 3.76 9.80
CA LEU A 43 10.76 4.75 9.66
C LEU A 43 11.73 4.61 10.81
N ASP A 44 13.02 4.52 10.49
CA ASP A 44 14.11 4.54 11.45
C ASP A 44 14.73 5.93 11.50
N PHE A 45 15.23 6.35 12.66
CA PHE A 45 15.79 7.67 12.87
C PHE A 45 17.19 7.63 13.52
N ASP A 46 18.08 8.54 13.10
CA ASP A 46 19.39 8.76 13.73
C ASP A 46 19.31 9.65 14.99
N ASP A 47 20.47 9.99 15.57
CA ASP A 47 20.59 10.87 16.75
C ASP A 47 20.07 12.30 16.49
N GLU A 48 20.02 12.73 15.24
CA GLU A 48 19.56 14.06 14.82
C GLU A 48 18.09 14.03 14.34
N ALA A 49 17.38 12.94 14.59
CA ALA A 49 16.02 12.67 14.16
C ALA A 49 15.82 12.75 12.63
N LYS A 50 16.84 12.37 11.85
CA LYS A 50 16.74 12.19 10.39
C LYS A 50 16.33 10.76 10.08
N VAL A 51 15.50 10.59 9.05
CA VAL A 51 15.11 9.26 8.58
C VAL A 51 16.32 8.56 7.96
N THR A 52 16.68 7.39 8.47
CA THR A 52 17.77 6.56 7.92
C THR A 52 17.22 5.48 6.99
N ASP A 53 16.11 4.87 7.38
CA ASP A 53 15.49 3.76 6.68
C ASP A 53 14.00 4.05 6.47
N TYR A 54 13.55 3.95 5.22
CA TYR A 54 12.16 4.17 4.82
C TYR A 54 11.61 2.88 4.25
N GLN A 55 10.80 2.17 5.03
CA GLN A 55 10.26 0.87 4.66
C GLN A 55 8.74 0.95 4.51
N VAL A 56 8.24 0.33 3.45
CA VAL A 56 6.80 0.30 3.14
C VAL A 56 6.36 -1.14 2.89
N TRP A 57 5.39 -1.61 3.66
CA TRP A 57 4.64 -2.82 3.31
C TRP A 57 3.38 -2.40 2.58
N ALA A 58 3.32 -2.74 1.30
CA ALA A 58 2.31 -2.32 0.35
C ALA A 58 1.75 -3.50 -0.46
N ASP A 59 0.62 -3.31 -1.13
CA ASP A 59 0.03 -4.27 -2.07
C ASP A 59 0.66 -4.13 -3.46
N SER A 60 1.85 -4.68 -3.59
CA SER A 60 2.57 -4.72 -4.88
C SER A 60 1.87 -5.56 -5.94
N GLY A 61 1.00 -6.50 -5.54
CA GLY A 61 0.20 -7.33 -6.45
C GLY A 61 -0.86 -6.50 -7.17
N ALA A 62 -1.62 -5.70 -6.42
CA ALA A 62 -2.59 -4.77 -6.99
C ALA A 62 -1.92 -3.76 -7.92
N ALA A 63 -0.79 -3.17 -7.51
CA ALA A 63 -0.03 -2.24 -8.34
C ALA A 63 0.47 -2.89 -9.64
N PHE A 64 0.98 -4.12 -9.58
CA PHE A 64 1.46 -4.86 -10.75
C PHE A 64 0.34 -5.14 -11.76
N LEU A 65 -0.81 -5.62 -11.27
CA LEU A 65 -1.97 -5.88 -12.12
C LEU A 65 -2.56 -4.60 -12.68
N ALA A 66 -2.61 -3.53 -11.87
CA ALA A 66 -3.06 -2.21 -12.30
C ALA A 66 -2.22 -1.71 -13.47
N ARG A 67 -0.88 -1.76 -13.35
CA ARG A 67 0.06 -1.39 -14.43
C ARG A 67 -0.19 -2.15 -15.73
N LYS A 68 -0.55 -3.43 -15.64
CA LYS A 68 -0.84 -4.28 -16.81
C LYS A 68 -2.24 -4.06 -17.40
N GLY A 69 -3.09 -3.26 -16.78
CA GLY A 69 -4.49 -3.15 -17.19
C GLY A 69 -5.32 -4.38 -16.81
N GLN A 70 -4.85 -5.22 -15.88
CA GLN A 70 -5.44 -6.52 -15.56
C GLN A 70 -6.17 -6.57 -14.20
N LEU A 71 -6.09 -5.51 -13.39
CA LEU A 71 -6.62 -5.53 -12.02
C LEU A 71 -8.13 -5.72 -11.97
N ASN A 72 -8.89 -4.95 -12.76
CA ASN A 72 -10.35 -5.01 -12.73
C ASN A 72 -10.86 -6.39 -13.15
N ALA A 73 -10.34 -6.93 -14.25
CA ALA A 73 -10.70 -8.27 -14.71
C ALA A 73 -10.41 -9.34 -13.63
N LYS A 74 -9.30 -9.19 -12.89
CA LYS A 74 -8.97 -10.12 -11.80
C LYS A 74 -9.91 -9.99 -10.59
N LYS A 75 -10.38 -8.78 -10.28
CA LYS A 75 -11.41 -8.55 -9.26
C LYS A 75 -12.73 -9.18 -9.64
N ASP A 76 -13.17 -8.99 -10.89
CA ASP A 76 -14.43 -9.56 -11.39
C ASP A 76 -14.41 -11.09 -11.36
N GLU A 77 -13.28 -11.71 -11.75
CA GLU A 77 -13.06 -13.15 -11.67
C GLU A 77 -13.18 -13.66 -10.22
N PHE A 78 -12.56 -12.97 -9.28
CA PHE A 78 -12.59 -13.33 -7.86
C PHE A 78 -14.02 -13.23 -7.29
N GLU A 79 -14.71 -12.10 -7.53
CA GLU A 79 -16.08 -11.89 -7.04
C GLU A 79 -17.06 -12.93 -7.59
N ASN A 80 -16.95 -13.26 -8.88
CA ASN A 80 -17.79 -14.29 -9.49
C ASN A 80 -17.50 -15.68 -8.91
N THR A 81 -16.25 -15.99 -8.57
CA THR A 81 -15.89 -17.25 -7.93
C THR A 81 -16.46 -17.32 -6.52
N THR A 82 -16.37 -16.25 -5.73
CA THR A 82 -16.91 -16.20 -4.37
C THR A 82 -18.43 -16.25 -4.32
N ARG A 83 -19.14 -15.71 -5.32
CA ARG A 83 -20.62 -15.78 -5.39
C ARG A 83 -21.17 -17.16 -5.73
N ASN A 84 -20.37 -18.00 -6.41
CA ASN A 84 -20.78 -19.33 -6.85
C ASN A 84 -20.26 -20.47 -5.96
N ALA A 85 -19.57 -20.14 -4.86
CA ALA A 85 -19.05 -21.07 -3.86
C ALA A 85 -19.99 -21.11 -2.64
#